data_AF-X1V009-F1
#
_entry.id   AF-X1V009-F1
#
_cell.length_a   1.000
_cell.length_b   1.000
_cell.length_c   1.000
_cell.angle_alpha   90.00
_cell.angle_beta   90.00
_cell.angle_gamma   90.00
#
_symmetry.space_group_name_H-M   'P 1'
#
loop_
_entity.id
_entity.type
_entity.pdbx_description
1 polymer ?
#
loop_
_entity_poly.entity_id
_entity_poly.type
_entity_poly.pdbx_seq_one_letter_code
_entity_poly.pdbx_strand_id
1 'polypeptide(L)' 'YSGIQETALYYLTVSEFKEEGYSSAYGGESVRVNGSVLDGSIQWSSQEGLLRFIISDG' A
#
# COMPACT_ATOMS: atom_id res chain seq x y z
N TYR A 1 -7.56 -27.75 15.76
CA TYR A 1 -6.91 -26.48 16.09
C TYR A 1 -7.04 -25.56 14.89
N SER A 2 -8.04 -24.68 14.86
CA SER A 2 -8.14 -23.60 13.86
C SER A 2 -7.58 -22.34 14.51
N GLY A 3 -6.26 -22.16 14.40
CA GLY A 3 -5.61 -20.94 14.86
C GLY A 3 -6.13 -19.76 14.05
N ILE A 4 -6.56 -18.70 14.74
CA ILE A 4 -6.79 -17.41 14.13
C ILE A 4 -5.46 -17.02 13.47
N GLN A 5 -5.42 -16.95 12.14
CA GLN A 5 -4.31 -16.29 11.43
C GLN A 5 -4.43 -14.82 11.82
N GLU A 6 -3.68 -14.41 12.83
CA GLU A 6 -3.47 -13.00 13.10
C GLU A 6 -2.80 -12.42 11.85
N THR A 7 -3.56 -11.68 11.04
CA THR A 7 -3.01 -10.93 9.92
C THR A 7 -2.02 -9.92 10.49
N ALA A 8 -0.73 -10.18 10.30
CA ALA A 8 0.31 -9.21 10.64
C ALA A 8 0.10 -7.95 9.80
N LEU A 9 -0.15 -6.83 10.47
CA LEU A 9 -0.29 -5.51 9.83
C LEU A 9 1.06 -4.79 9.92
N TYR A 10 1.74 -4.67 8.79
CA TYR A 10 3.01 -3.96 8.69
C TYR A 10 2.75 -2.48 8.40
N TYR A 11 3.42 -1.59 9.14
CA TYR A 11 3.38 -0.14 8.92
C TYR A 11 4.69 0.29 8.26
N LEU A 12 4.61 0.84 7.05
CA LEU A 12 5.77 1.19 6.22
C LEU A 12 5.63 2.60 5.67
N THR A 13 6.76 3.25 5.42
CA THR A 13 6.87 4.40 4.52
C THR A 13 6.89 3.94 3.06
N VAL A 14 6.70 4.86 2.10
CA VAL A 14 6.75 4.57 0.67
C VAL A 14 8.16 4.16 0.24
N SER A 15 9.23 4.73 0.81
CA SER A 15 10.60 4.32 0.48
C SER A 15 10.91 2.92 1.00
N GLU A 16 10.58 2.61 2.26
CA GLU A 16 10.77 1.25 2.81
C GLU A 16 10.01 0.21 1.98
N PHE A 17 8.78 0.54 1.58
CA PHE A 17 7.97 -0.29 0.71
C PHE A 17 8.60 -0.55 -0.67
N LYS A 18 9.27 0.46 -1.24
CA LYS A 18 9.95 0.35 -2.55
C LYS A 18 11.28 -0.41 -2.45
N GLU A 19 12.05 -0.18 -1.39
CA GLU A 19 13.37 -0.76 -1.18
C GLU A 19 13.32 -2.24 -0.85
N GLU A 20 12.36 -2.66 0.01
CA GLU A 20 12.27 -4.05 0.43
C GLU A 20 11.63 -4.99 -0.60
N GLY A 21 11.02 -4.44 -1.65
CA GLY A 21 10.42 -5.21 -2.73
C GLY A 21 9.18 -5.98 -2.27
N TYR A 22 8.00 -5.51 -2.70
CA TYR A 22 6.69 -6.10 -2.40
C TYR A 22 6.55 -7.61 -2.70
N SER A 23 7.48 -8.20 -3.47
CA SER A 23 7.34 -9.54 -4.02
C SER A 23 7.85 -10.69 -3.12
N SER A 24 8.67 -10.44 -2.10
CA SER A 24 9.22 -11.52 -1.25
C SER A 24 8.97 -11.35 0.26
N ALA A 25 8.93 -10.12 0.78
CA ALA A 25 8.83 -9.88 2.22
C ALA A 25 7.40 -9.97 2.79
N TYR A 26 6.38 -9.62 2.00
CA TYR A 26 4.99 -9.46 2.48
C TYR A 26 4.01 -10.40 1.77
N GLY A 27 4.48 -11.57 1.32
CA GLY A 27 3.82 -12.48 0.38
C GLY A 27 2.36 -12.86 0.69
N GLY A 28 1.42 -11.99 0.31
CA GLY A 28 -0.02 -12.15 0.51
C GLY A 28 -0.58 -11.46 1.77
N GLU A 29 0.23 -10.72 2.52
CA GLU A 29 -0.17 -10.05 3.75
C GLU A 29 -0.64 -8.61 3.50
N SER A 30 -1.54 -8.12 4.35
CA SER A 30 -2.06 -6.76 4.25
C SER A 30 -1.05 -5.79 4.87
N VAL A 31 -0.57 -4.84 4.07
CA VAL A 31 0.32 -3.77 4.53
C VAL A 31 -0.43 -2.45 4.66
N ARG A 32 0.02 -1.59 5.57
CA ARG A 32 -0.39 -0.19 5.66
C ARG A 32 0.79 0.69 5.34
N VAL A 33 0.66 1.51 4.29
CA VAL A 33 1.70 2.44 3.87
C VAL A 33 1.28 3.87 4.24
N ASN A 34 2.17 4.60 4.90
CA ASN A 34 2.01 6.02 5.17
C ASN A 34 2.76 6.84 4.11
N GLY A 35 2.16 7.95 3.67
CA GLY A 35 2.77 8.88 2.73
C GLY A 35 1.86 10.05 2.41
N SER A 36 2.40 11.01 1.66
CA SER A 36 1.68 12.17 1.14
C SER A 36 1.21 11.89 -0.29
N VAL A 37 -0.02 12.29 -0.62
CA VAL A 37 -0.51 12.22 -2.00
C VAL A 37 0.20 13.28 -2.82
N LEU A 38 0.75 12.89 -3.98
CA LEU A 38 1.43 13.80 -4.88
C LEU A 38 0.42 14.72 -5.58
N ASP A 39 0.68 16.02 -5.56
CA ASP A 39 -0.16 17.02 -6.24
C ASP A 39 -0.30 16.72 -7.74
N GLY A 40 -1.53 16.81 -8.25
CA GLY A 40 -1.85 16.51 -9.65
C GLY A 40 -1.85 15.02 -10.02
N SER A 41 -1.57 14.11 -9.08
CA SER A 41 -1.56 12.66 -9.37
C SER A 41 -2.95 12.00 -9.34
N ILE A 42 -3.96 12.70 -8.82
CA ILE A 42 -5.31 12.15 -8.67
C ILE A 42 -5.96 11.99 -10.04
N GLN A 43 -6.31 10.74 -10.36
CA GLN A 43 -7.05 10.37 -11.56
C GLN A 43 -8.30 9.61 -11.14
N TRP A 44 -9.46 10.18 -11.46
CA TRP A 44 -10.76 9.58 -11.18
C TRP A 44 -11.41 9.09 -12.48
N SER A 45 -11.73 7.81 -12.56
CA SER A 45 -12.52 7.20 -13.63
C SER A 45 -13.90 6.85 -13.09
N SER A 46 -14.88 7.71 -13.36
CA SER A 46 -16.27 7.51 -12.92
C SER A 46 -16.96 6.32 -13.60
N GLN A 47 -16.51 5.97 -14.81
CA GLN A 47 -17.05 4.85 -15.57
C GLN A 47 -16.62 3.51 -14.97
N GLU A 48 -15.38 3.43 -14.46
CA GLU A 48 -14.82 2.21 -13.86
C GLU A 48 -14.96 2.19 -12.33
N GLY A 49 -15.36 3.31 -11.72
CA GLY A 49 -15.38 3.46 -10.26
C GLY A 49 -13.98 3.40 -9.63
N LEU A 50 -12.95 3.78 -10.38
CA LEU A 50 -11.55 3.67 -9.97
C LEU A 50 -10.95 5.03 -9.63
N LEU A 51 -10.26 5.09 -8.49
CA LEU A 51 -9.43 6.21 -8.07
C LEU A 51 -7.97 5.76 -8.09
N ARG A 52 -7.14 6.46 -8.87
CA ARG A 52 -5.68 6.27 -8.91
C ARG A 52 -5.00 7.54 -8.39
N PHE A 53 -3.95 7.37 -7.60
CA PHE A 53 -3.13 8.45 -7.08
C PHE A 53 -1.72 7.92 -6.82
N ILE A 54 -0.75 8.84 -6.73
CA ILE A 54 0.63 8.51 -6.39
C ILE A 54 0.87 8.99 -4.96
N ILE A 55 1.49 8.13 -4.14
CA ILE A 55 2.00 8.51 -2.82
C ILE A 55 3.53 8.61 -2.84
N SER A 56 4.07 9.56 -2.10
CA SER A 56 5.49 9.69 -1.79
C SER A 56 5.68 9.77 -0.29
N ASP A 57 6.92 9.60 0.18
CA ASP A 57 7.24 9.98 1.54
C ASP A 57 7.05 11.49 1.73
N GLY A 58 6.71 11.88 2.96
CA GLY A 58 6.55 13.27 3.38
C GLY A 58 7.87 13.92 3.77
#